data_AF-A0A958PB24-F1
#
_entry.id   AF-A0A958PB24-F1
#
_cell.length_a   1.000
_cell.length_b   1.000
_cell.length_c   1.000
_cell.angle_alpha   90.00
_cell.angle_beta   90.00
_cell.angle_gamma   90.00
#
_symmetry.space_group_name_H-M   'P 1'
#
loop_
_entity.id
_entity.type
_entity.pdbx_description
1 polymer ?
#
loop_
_entity_poly.entity_id
_entity_poly.type
_entity_poly.pdbx_seq_one_letter_code
_entity_poly.pdbx_strand_id
1 'polypeptide(L)'
;MNRSIIIVIFFLITFSQAVYATNTCIDAFALDHRSKNIVLNIALSQIPVHQGLRTNPLKSQKQLTRKKVSLTTLLGVGQFGGKVYRVAFADGSFATYKKYTRSAVLRIDLQKMKFWKDYEQELPIRVAAYNHPIKDLKYVQVENVFGSTVKSLLENPNVPDKIKYQVREKYREIFFKIHRWASRHSEQVERVALIRNGYQGYDLLGIVLKNNQTLWLHPDNIVIDAFTGEFVLIDPA
;
A
#
# COMPACT_ATOMS: atom_id res chain seq x y z
N MET A 1 1.05 -30.20 -53.95
CA MET A 1 0.62 -28.88 -53.46
C MET A 1 0.18 -28.99 -52.00
N ASN A 2 0.69 -28.09 -51.17
CA ASN A 2 1.01 -28.30 -49.75
C ASN A 2 -0.19 -28.17 -48.79
N ARG A 3 -0.57 -29.28 -48.14
CA ARG A 3 -1.52 -29.30 -47.00
C ARG A 3 -0.99 -28.56 -45.76
N SER A 4 0.33 -28.38 -45.65
CA SER A 4 0.97 -27.69 -44.51
C SER A 4 0.79 -26.17 -44.50
N ILE A 5 0.52 -25.54 -45.66
CA ILE A 5 0.35 -24.08 -45.75
C ILE A 5 -1.05 -23.65 -45.27
N ILE A 6 -2.06 -24.49 -45.49
CA ILE A 6 -3.45 -24.20 -45.09
C ILE A 6 -3.60 -24.20 -43.56
N ILE A 7 -2.90 -25.07 -42.85
CA ILE A 7 -2.97 -25.17 -41.38
C ILE A 7 -2.33 -23.93 -40.71
N VAL A 8 -1.24 -23.42 -41.26
CA VAL A 8 -0.54 -22.23 -40.72
C VAL A 8 -1.38 -20.96 -40.88
N ILE A 9 -2.09 -20.82 -42.00
CA ILE A 9 -2.99 -19.67 -42.24
C ILE A 9 -4.22 -19.74 -41.32
N PHE A 10 -4.78 -20.93 -41.08
CA PHE A 10 -5.91 -21.11 -40.15
C PHE A 10 -5.52 -20.80 -38.70
N PHE A 11 -4.29 -21.16 -38.28
CA PHE A 11 -3.77 -20.84 -36.95
C PHE A 11 -3.54 -19.34 -36.75
N LEU A 12 -3.09 -18.62 -37.78
CA LEU A 12 -2.86 -17.17 -37.69
C LEU A 12 -4.16 -16.37 -37.59
N ILE A 13 -5.23 -16.79 -38.27
CA ILE A 13 -6.53 -16.11 -38.24
C ILE A 13 -7.25 -16.33 -36.89
N THR A 14 -7.18 -17.53 -36.31
CA THR A 14 -7.77 -17.80 -34.99
C THR A 14 -6.99 -17.10 -33.86
N PHE A 15 -5.66 -16.99 -33.99
CA PHE A 15 -4.85 -16.23 -33.03
C PHE A 15 -5.15 -14.73 -33.10
N SER A 16 -5.33 -14.14 -34.29
CA SER A 16 -5.63 -12.72 -34.42
C SER A 16 -7.02 -12.36 -33.86
N GLN A 17 -8.02 -13.25 -33.99
CA GLN A 17 -9.33 -13.02 -33.38
C GLN A 17 -9.33 -13.21 -31.86
N ALA A 18 -8.52 -14.12 -31.32
CA ALA A 18 -8.33 -14.27 -29.88
C ALA A 18 -7.61 -13.06 -29.24
N VAL A 19 -6.63 -12.48 -29.95
CA VAL A 19 -5.94 -11.24 -29.52
C VAL A 19 -6.87 -10.02 -29.61
N TYR A 20 -7.74 -9.94 -30.62
CA TYR A 20 -8.72 -8.84 -30.73
C TYR A 20 -9.83 -8.93 -29.68
N ALA A 21 -10.29 -10.15 -29.36
CA ALA A 21 -11.27 -10.40 -28.29
C ALA A 21 -10.68 -10.13 -26.89
N THR A 22 -9.40 -10.41 -26.67
CA THR A 22 -8.73 -10.09 -25.40
C THR A 22 -8.50 -8.59 -25.22
N ASN A 23 -8.14 -7.86 -26.28
CA ASN A 23 -7.96 -6.40 -26.20
C ASN A 23 -9.29 -5.65 -25.95
N THR A 24 -10.38 -6.06 -26.59
CA THR A 24 -11.72 -5.47 -26.33
C THR A 24 -12.27 -5.82 -24.95
N CYS A 25 -11.93 -7.00 -24.40
CA CYS A 25 -12.27 -7.38 -23.03
C CYS A 25 -11.45 -6.61 -21.99
N ILE A 26 -10.17 -6.32 -22.27
CA ILE A 26 -9.30 -5.48 -21.43
C ILE A 26 -9.81 -4.03 -21.40
N ASP A 27 -10.23 -3.47 -22.54
CA ASP A 27 -10.76 -2.11 -22.60
C ASP A 27 -12.09 -1.97 -21.85
N ALA A 28 -12.98 -2.97 -21.94
CA ALA A 28 -14.21 -3.02 -21.16
C ALA A 28 -13.94 -3.18 -19.64
N PHE A 29 -12.92 -3.97 -19.26
CA PHE A 29 -12.48 -4.10 -17.86
C PHE A 29 -11.85 -2.80 -17.34
N ALA A 30 -11.08 -2.09 -18.16
CA ALA A 30 -10.44 -0.83 -17.81
C ALA A 30 -11.45 0.32 -17.64
N LEU A 31 -12.51 0.34 -18.46
CA LEU A 31 -13.63 1.27 -18.34
C LEU A 31 -14.50 0.99 -17.09
N ASP A 32 -14.72 -0.28 -16.75
CA ASP A 32 -15.42 -0.71 -15.52
C ASP A 32 -14.59 -0.47 -14.24
N HIS A 33 -13.26 -0.57 -14.31
CA HIS A 33 -12.38 -0.20 -13.19
C HIS A 33 -12.34 1.32 -12.94
N ARG A 34 -12.35 2.15 -13.99
CA ARG A 34 -12.40 3.61 -13.82
C ARG A 34 -13.70 4.07 -13.16
N SER A 35 -14.84 3.51 -13.56
CA SER A 35 -16.14 3.83 -12.95
C SER A 35 -16.25 3.31 -11.50
N LYS A 36 -15.72 2.11 -11.20
CA LYS A 36 -15.67 1.56 -9.83
C LYS A 36 -14.75 2.34 -8.89
N ASN A 37 -13.60 2.83 -9.37
CA ASN A 37 -12.71 3.70 -8.60
C ASN A 37 -13.37 5.06 -8.29
N ILE A 38 -14.14 5.63 -9.23
CA ILE A 38 -14.89 6.86 -8.98
C ILE A 38 -15.95 6.67 -7.89
N VAL A 39 -16.69 5.55 -7.91
CA VAL A 39 -17.70 5.25 -6.88
C VAL A 39 -17.06 4.98 -5.50
N LEU A 40 -15.91 4.30 -5.45
CA LEU A 40 -15.16 4.09 -4.21
C LEU A 40 -14.65 5.42 -3.64
N ASN A 41 -14.13 6.32 -4.48
CA ASN A 41 -13.65 7.65 -4.07
C ASN A 41 -14.80 8.52 -3.53
N ILE A 42 -15.97 8.49 -4.19
CA ILE A 42 -17.16 9.22 -3.72
C ILE A 42 -17.63 8.65 -2.38
N ALA A 43 -17.70 7.33 -2.22
CA ALA A 43 -18.16 6.71 -0.98
C ALA A 43 -17.19 6.94 0.20
N LEU A 44 -15.87 6.92 -0.05
CA LEU A 44 -14.86 7.22 0.98
C LEU A 44 -14.86 8.71 1.38
N SER A 45 -15.19 9.63 0.44
CA SER A 45 -15.32 11.06 0.73
C SER A 45 -16.53 11.42 1.61
N GLN A 46 -17.52 10.53 1.69
CA GLN A 46 -18.75 10.71 2.47
C GLN A 46 -18.64 10.13 3.90
N ILE A 47 -17.60 9.35 4.19
CA ILE A 47 -17.26 8.97 5.57
C ILE A 47 -16.71 10.23 6.24
N PRO A 48 -17.19 10.66 7.42
CA PRO A 48 -16.66 11.83 8.10
C PRO A 48 -15.18 11.64 8.42
N VAL A 49 -14.33 12.17 7.54
CA VAL A 49 -12.91 12.38 7.76
C VAL A 49 -12.82 13.56 8.72
N HIS A 50 -12.15 13.41 9.86
CA HIS A 50 -11.72 14.56 10.64
C HIS A 50 -10.88 15.45 9.71
N GLN A 51 -11.47 16.55 9.25
CA GLN A 51 -10.92 17.43 8.23
C GLN A 51 -9.55 17.97 8.67
N GLY A 52 -8.49 17.44 8.06
CA GLY A 52 -7.17 18.04 8.07
C GLY A 52 -7.00 18.87 6.81
N LEU A 53 -6.91 20.19 6.99
CA LEU A 53 -6.74 21.19 5.93
C LEU A 53 -5.54 20.90 5.00
N ARG A 54 -5.73 21.25 3.73
CA ARG A 54 -4.77 21.20 2.61
C ARG A 54 -3.36 21.64 3.03
N THR A 55 -2.32 20.96 2.54
CA THR A 55 -0.95 21.52 2.55
C THR A 55 -0.32 21.48 1.16
N ASN A 56 0.21 22.63 0.75
CA ASN A 56 1.10 22.82 -0.39
C ASN A 56 2.47 22.16 -0.13
N PRO A 57 3.24 21.80 -1.18
CA PRO A 57 4.54 21.17 -1.01
C PRO A 57 5.56 22.24 -0.62
N LEU A 58 6.29 22.06 0.48
CA LEU A 58 7.40 22.95 0.82
C LEU A 58 8.66 22.21 1.28
N LYS A 59 9.75 22.65 0.63
CA LYS A 59 11.14 22.31 0.79
C LYS A 59 11.67 22.57 2.21
N SER A 60 12.78 21.89 2.46
CA SER A 60 13.84 22.13 3.45
C SER A 60 13.60 21.57 4.86
N GLN A 61 14.31 20.46 5.09
CA GLN A 61 14.76 19.98 6.37
C GLN A 61 15.43 21.11 7.15
N LYS A 62 14.79 21.58 8.22
CA LYS A 62 15.49 22.15 9.36
C LYS A 62 14.95 21.50 10.61
N GLN A 63 15.81 20.64 11.17
CA GLN A 63 16.05 20.49 12.59
C GLN A 63 14.80 20.39 13.47
N LEU A 64 14.57 19.19 14.01
CA LEU A 64 13.70 18.95 15.16
C LEU A 64 14.35 19.52 16.44
N THR A 65 14.79 20.78 16.35
CA THR A 65 15.41 21.57 17.41
C THR A 65 14.71 22.93 17.42
N ARG A 66 13.88 23.15 18.45
CA ARG A 66 13.32 24.46 18.84
C ARG A 66 12.24 25.11 17.94
N LYS A 67 11.31 24.34 17.37
CA LYS A 67 9.94 24.86 17.12
C LYS A 67 9.00 24.15 18.09
N LYS A 68 8.30 24.92 18.94
CA LYS A 68 7.39 24.41 19.99
C LYS A 68 6.37 23.46 19.34
N VAL A 69 6.44 22.17 19.70
CA VAL A 69 5.39 21.19 19.39
C VAL A 69 4.15 21.63 20.15
N SER A 70 3.04 21.84 19.44
CA SER A 70 1.79 22.31 20.04
C SER A 70 0.90 21.16 20.49
N LEU A 71 0.93 20.03 19.77
CA LEU A 71 0.15 18.84 20.09
C LEU A 71 0.85 17.57 19.58
N THR A 72 0.76 16.48 20.34
CA THR A 72 1.20 15.15 19.92
C THR A 72 0.07 14.15 20.18
N THR A 73 -0.40 13.47 19.14
CA THR A 73 -1.47 12.47 19.22
C THR A 73 -0.92 11.11 18.83
N LEU A 74 -1.08 10.10 19.69
CA LEU A 74 -0.73 8.72 19.34
C LEU A 74 -1.73 8.19 18.30
N LEU A 75 -1.24 7.79 17.13
CA LEU A 75 -2.04 7.18 16.07
C LEU A 75 -2.06 5.65 16.17
N GLY A 76 -1.00 5.04 16.68
CA GLY A 76 -0.92 3.59 16.79
C GLY A 76 0.43 3.08 17.30
N VAL A 77 0.54 1.76 17.43
CA VAL A 77 1.76 1.05 17.83
C VAL A 77 2.02 -0.05 16.80
N GLY A 78 3.12 0.06 16.06
CA GLY A 78 3.56 -0.93 15.09
C GLY A 78 4.15 -2.18 15.76
N GLN A 79 4.23 -3.27 14.99
CA GLN A 79 4.55 -4.62 15.47
C GLN A 79 5.88 -4.74 16.25
N PHE A 80 6.85 -3.87 15.95
CA PHE A 80 8.15 -3.86 16.64
C PHE A 80 8.25 -2.81 17.76
N GLY A 81 7.12 -2.37 18.31
CA GLY A 81 7.05 -1.35 19.38
C GLY A 81 7.29 0.07 18.88
N GLY A 82 7.14 0.30 17.57
CA GLY A 82 7.22 1.62 16.95
C GLY A 82 5.95 2.42 17.25
N LYS A 83 6.01 3.43 18.11
CA LYS A 83 4.84 4.29 18.37
C LYS A 83 4.72 5.35 17.29
N VAL A 84 3.57 5.43 16.63
CA VAL A 84 3.30 6.38 15.56
C VAL A 84 2.53 7.56 16.13
N TYR A 85 3.02 8.77 15.88
CA TYR A 85 2.47 10.01 16.41
C TYR A 85 2.15 10.97 15.28
N ARG A 86 1.00 11.64 15.37
CA ARG A 86 0.77 12.90 14.67
C ARG A 86 1.28 14.03 15.53
N VAL A 87 2.17 14.84 14.98
CA VAL A 87 2.79 15.99 15.64
C VAL A 87 2.31 17.25 14.95
N ALA A 88 1.68 18.15 15.70
CA ALA A 88 1.36 19.49 15.25
C ALA A 88 2.48 20.46 15.65
N PHE A 89 2.87 21.31 14.71
CA PHE A 89 3.83 22.39 14.93
C PHE A 89 3.11 23.72 15.17
N ALA A 90 3.80 24.67 15.81
CA ALA A 90 3.26 26.00 16.08
C ALA A 90 2.88 26.80 14.81
N ASP A 91 3.42 26.44 13.64
CA ASP A 91 3.04 27.03 12.36
C ASP A 91 1.78 26.39 11.73
N GLY A 92 1.08 25.53 12.47
CA GLY A 92 -0.15 24.86 12.04
C GLY A 92 0.09 23.65 11.13
N SER A 93 1.35 23.35 10.78
CA SER A 93 1.68 22.16 10.00
C SER A 93 1.62 20.89 10.85
N PHE A 94 1.35 19.76 10.19
CA PHE A 94 1.35 18.42 10.83
C PHE A 94 2.40 17.53 10.19
N ALA A 95 3.00 16.64 10.98
CA ALA A 95 3.83 15.56 10.48
C ALA A 95 3.59 14.27 11.28
N THR A 96 3.80 13.14 10.64
CA THR A 96 3.69 11.83 11.26
C THR A 96 5.09 11.32 11.58
N TYR A 97 5.30 10.88 12.82
CA TYR A 97 6.57 10.35 13.29
C TYR A 97 6.40 8.96 13.88
N LYS A 98 7.22 8.02 13.45
CA LYS A 98 7.35 6.70 14.07
C LYS A 98 8.57 6.72 14.98
N LYS A 99 8.36 6.50 16.28
CA LYS A 99 9.39 6.41 17.32
C LYS A 99 9.72 4.96 17.60
N TYR A 100 11.00 4.61 17.55
CA TYR A 100 11.47 3.26 17.84
C TYR A 100 12.14 3.19 19.21
N THR A 101 11.94 2.07 19.90
CA THR A 101 12.59 1.82 21.20
C THR A 101 14.07 1.47 21.03
N ARG A 102 14.42 0.73 19.96
CA ARG A 102 15.77 0.22 19.69
C ARG A 102 16.23 0.58 18.28
N SER A 103 17.50 0.97 18.14
CA SER A 103 18.08 1.33 16.83
C SER A 103 18.17 0.15 15.86
N ALA A 104 18.33 -1.07 16.38
CA ALA A 104 18.31 -2.29 15.56
C ALA A 104 16.95 -2.50 14.88
N VAL A 105 15.85 -2.24 15.59
CA VAL A 105 14.49 -2.31 15.04
C VAL A 105 14.30 -1.27 13.95
N LEU A 106 14.69 -0.02 14.21
CA LEU A 106 14.66 1.05 13.20
C LEU A 106 15.42 0.64 11.92
N ARG A 107 16.60 0.03 12.06
CA ARG A 107 17.40 -0.42 10.90
C ARG A 107 16.68 -1.49 10.09
N ILE A 108 16.07 -2.48 10.74
CA ILE A 108 15.31 -3.54 10.07
C ILE A 108 14.10 -2.94 9.35
N ASP A 109 13.35 -2.07 10.03
CA ASP A 109 12.16 -1.41 9.47
C ASP A 109 12.51 -0.57 8.23
N LEU A 110 13.61 0.20 8.29
CA LEU A 110 14.11 0.97 7.14
C LEU A 110 14.59 0.07 5.99
N GLN A 111 15.18 -1.10 6.28
CA GLN A 111 15.57 -2.06 5.24
C GLN A 111 14.34 -2.64 4.52
N LYS A 112 13.29 -2.99 5.27
CA LYS A 112 12.02 -3.47 4.71
C LYS A 112 11.34 -2.40 3.88
N MET A 113 11.26 -1.17 4.40
CA MET A 113 10.72 -0.01 3.67
C MET A 113 11.51 0.24 2.37
N LYS A 114 12.84 0.20 2.44
CA LYS A 114 13.68 0.37 1.26
C LYS A 114 13.39 -0.69 0.21
N PHE A 115 13.29 -1.96 0.61
CA PHE A 115 12.92 -3.04 -0.31
C PHE A 115 11.61 -2.74 -1.03
N TRP A 116 10.55 -2.38 -0.30
CA TRP A 116 9.27 -2.04 -0.92
C TRP A 116 9.37 -0.83 -1.85
N LYS A 117 10.14 0.19 -1.45
CA LYS A 117 10.31 1.41 -2.25
C LYS A 117 11.09 1.19 -3.53
N ASP A 118 12.12 0.33 -3.50
CA ASP A 118 12.94 -0.02 -4.66
C ASP A 118 12.09 -0.65 -5.79
N TYR A 119 11.01 -1.36 -5.42
CA TYR A 119 10.10 -2.03 -6.38
C TYR A 119 8.73 -1.35 -6.54
N GLU A 120 8.51 -0.17 -5.95
CA GLU A 120 7.18 0.48 -5.91
C GLU A 120 6.53 0.62 -7.30
N GLN A 121 7.32 0.92 -8.33
CA GLN A 121 6.83 1.12 -9.70
C GLN A 121 6.28 -0.16 -10.35
N GLU A 122 6.64 -1.34 -9.82
CA GLU A 122 6.18 -2.63 -10.31
C GLU A 122 5.00 -3.20 -9.50
N LEU A 123 4.69 -2.57 -8.37
CA LEU A 123 3.73 -3.07 -7.40
C LEU A 123 2.38 -2.34 -7.54
N PRO A 124 1.25 -3.02 -7.26
CA PRO A 124 -0.09 -2.44 -7.33
C PRO A 124 -0.43 -1.59 -6.09
N ILE A 125 0.57 -1.17 -5.32
CA ILE A 125 0.41 -0.48 -4.04
C ILE A 125 1.49 0.59 -3.91
N ARG A 126 1.11 1.77 -3.43
CA ARG A 126 2.05 2.85 -3.16
C ARG A 126 2.75 2.61 -1.83
N VAL A 127 4.00 3.02 -1.71
CA VAL A 127 4.79 2.87 -0.49
C VAL A 127 5.00 4.25 0.12
N ALA A 128 4.49 4.43 1.35
CA ALA A 128 4.60 5.70 2.07
C ALA A 128 6.06 6.15 2.17
N ALA A 129 6.33 7.43 1.94
CA ALA A 129 7.68 7.96 2.03
C ALA A 129 8.18 8.01 3.49
N TYR A 130 9.45 7.68 3.69
CA TYR A 130 10.15 7.81 4.97
C TYR A 130 11.25 8.86 4.78
N ASN A 131 11.15 10.00 5.47
CA ASN A 131 12.19 11.01 5.45
C ASN A 131 13.31 10.63 6.42
N HIS A 132 14.54 11.08 6.13
CA HIS A 132 15.74 10.68 6.86
C HIS A 132 15.55 10.70 8.39
N PRO A 133 16.08 9.67 9.09
CA PRO A 133 16.00 9.60 10.53
C PRO A 133 16.61 10.86 11.12
N ILE A 134 15.93 11.43 12.12
CA ILE A 134 16.54 12.49 12.90
C ILE A 134 17.65 11.83 13.71
N LYS A 135 18.91 12.17 13.38
CA LYS A 135 20.09 11.65 14.07
C LYS A 135 19.86 11.73 15.58
N ASP A 136 20.22 10.66 16.26
CA ASP A 136 20.18 10.48 17.72
C ASP A 136 18.81 10.28 18.38
N LEU A 137 17.69 10.54 17.70
CA LEU A 137 16.37 10.47 18.37
C LEU A 137 15.58 9.17 18.15
N LYS A 138 16.04 8.24 17.30
CA LYS A 138 15.28 7.02 16.93
C LYS A 138 13.85 7.34 16.41
N TYR A 139 13.69 8.47 15.74
CA TYR A 139 12.45 8.85 15.05
C TYR A 139 12.68 8.81 13.55
N VAL A 140 11.64 8.40 12.84
CA VAL A 140 11.52 8.60 11.40
C VAL A 140 10.26 9.39 11.14
N GLN A 141 10.38 10.42 10.31
CA GLN A 141 9.20 11.09 9.78
C GLN A 141 8.65 10.22 8.65
N VAL A 142 7.37 9.88 8.76
CA VAL A 142 6.61 9.14 7.76
C VAL A 142 5.69 10.12 7.05
N GLU A 143 5.45 9.87 5.77
CA GLU A 143 4.44 10.59 4.99
C GLU A 143 3.10 10.65 5.72
N ASN A 144 2.45 11.81 5.68
CA ASN A 144 1.09 11.95 6.18
C ASN A 144 0.12 11.34 5.18
N VAL A 145 -0.25 10.08 5.38
CA VAL A 145 -1.35 9.45 4.64
C VAL A 145 -2.64 9.72 5.40
N PHE A 146 -3.58 10.40 4.76
CA PHE A 146 -4.85 10.76 5.38
C PHE A 146 -5.90 9.73 4.98
N GLY A 147 -6.21 8.81 5.87
CA GLY A 147 -7.15 7.74 5.56
C GLY A 147 -7.35 6.79 6.73
N SER A 148 -7.93 5.63 6.41
CA SER A 148 -8.18 4.55 7.38
C SER A 148 -7.46 3.29 6.94
N THR A 149 -6.98 2.48 7.89
CA THR A 149 -6.43 1.17 7.54
C THR A 149 -7.52 0.31 6.92
N VAL A 150 -7.13 -0.63 6.05
CA VAL A 150 -8.05 -1.60 5.45
C VAL A 150 -8.83 -2.32 6.54
N LYS A 151 -8.16 -2.72 7.63
CA LYS A 151 -8.82 -3.40 8.75
C LYS A 151 -9.85 -2.51 9.43
N SER A 152 -9.48 -1.27 9.80
CA SER A 152 -10.41 -0.36 10.46
C SER A 152 -11.64 -0.08 9.60
N LEU A 153 -11.51 0.01 8.28
CA LEU A 153 -12.66 0.15 7.38
C LEU A 153 -13.55 -1.09 7.35
N LEU A 154 -12.96 -2.29 7.34
CA LEU A 154 -13.71 -3.54 7.32
C LEU A 154 -14.45 -3.80 8.64
N GLU A 155 -13.88 -3.36 9.78
CA GLU A 155 -14.46 -3.54 11.12
C GLU A 155 -15.47 -2.46 11.50
N ASN A 156 -15.43 -1.30 10.85
CA ASN A 156 -16.29 -0.17 11.21
C ASN A 156 -17.78 -0.49 10.91
N PRO A 157 -18.66 -0.53 11.93
CA PRO A 157 -20.08 -0.85 11.72
C PRO A 157 -20.82 0.20 10.89
N ASN A 158 -20.29 1.43 10.81
CA ASN A 158 -20.89 2.53 10.07
C ASN A 158 -20.51 2.53 8.58
N VAL A 159 -19.58 1.67 8.15
CA VAL A 159 -19.23 1.53 6.72
C VAL A 159 -20.18 0.53 6.06
N PRO A 160 -20.87 0.89 4.96
CA PRO A 160 -21.81 -0.01 4.29
C PRO A 160 -21.15 -1.30 3.78
N ASP A 161 -21.86 -2.42 3.85
CA ASP A 161 -21.32 -3.74 3.44
C ASP A 161 -20.87 -3.78 1.98
N LYS A 162 -21.55 -3.04 1.09
CA LYS A 162 -21.14 -2.88 -0.30
C LYS A 162 -19.72 -2.31 -0.42
N ILE A 163 -19.39 -1.32 0.41
CA ILE A 163 -18.05 -0.70 0.43
C ILE A 163 -17.04 -1.65 1.04
N LYS A 164 -17.38 -2.32 2.15
CA LYS A 164 -16.51 -3.35 2.75
C LYS A 164 -16.17 -4.46 1.76
N TYR A 165 -17.16 -4.91 0.98
CA TYR A 165 -16.97 -5.89 -0.07
C TYR A 165 -15.99 -5.40 -1.14
N GLN A 166 -16.18 -4.18 -1.65
CA GLN A 166 -15.26 -3.58 -2.64
C GLN A 166 -13.83 -3.44 -2.10
N VAL A 167 -13.68 -2.99 -0.86
CA VAL A 167 -12.37 -2.89 -0.19
C VAL A 167 -11.71 -4.26 -0.08
N ARG A 168 -12.47 -5.30 0.34
CA ARG A 168 -11.96 -6.66 0.48
C ARG A 168 -11.51 -7.25 -0.86
N GLU A 169 -12.27 -7.05 -1.93
CA GLU A 169 -11.92 -7.53 -3.26
C GLU A 169 -10.68 -6.80 -3.80
N LYS A 170 -10.60 -5.48 -3.65
CA LYS A 170 -9.43 -4.71 -4.11
C LYS A 170 -8.17 -5.07 -3.34
N TYR A 171 -8.30 -5.23 -2.03
CA TYR A 171 -7.25 -5.73 -1.13
C TYR A 171 -6.71 -7.09 -1.58
N ARG A 172 -7.59 -8.04 -1.90
CA ARG A 172 -7.21 -9.38 -2.40
C ARG A 172 -6.53 -9.32 -3.76
N GLU A 173 -7.01 -8.46 -4.65
CA GLU A 173 -6.41 -8.22 -5.97
C GLU A 173 -4.96 -7.74 -5.82
N ILE A 174 -4.70 -6.79 -4.91
CA ILE A 174 -3.36 -6.30 -4.58
C ILE A 174 -2.48 -7.47 -4.11
N PHE A 175 -2.95 -8.28 -3.16
CA PHE A 175 -2.18 -9.41 -2.62
C PHE A 175 -1.82 -10.43 -3.69
N PHE A 176 -2.77 -10.74 -4.56
CA PHE A 176 -2.55 -11.67 -5.66
C PHE A 176 -1.53 -11.14 -6.69
N LYS A 177 -1.60 -9.85 -7.01
CA LYS A 177 -0.63 -9.19 -7.89
C LYS A 177 0.77 -9.17 -7.29
N ILE A 178 0.90 -8.83 -6.00
CA ILE A 178 2.19 -8.87 -5.30
C ILE A 178 2.72 -10.31 -5.22
N HIS A 179 1.86 -11.29 -4.94
CA HIS A 179 2.24 -12.70 -4.95
C HIS A 179 2.83 -13.11 -6.31
N ARG A 180 2.14 -12.79 -7.42
CA ARG A 180 2.61 -13.09 -8.77
C ARG A 180 3.90 -12.34 -9.11
N TRP A 181 4.04 -11.10 -8.66
CA TRP A 181 5.30 -10.36 -8.79
C TRP A 181 6.43 -11.07 -8.04
N ALA A 182 6.24 -11.40 -6.77
CA ALA A 182 7.24 -12.05 -5.93
C ALA A 182 7.66 -13.43 -6.45
N SER A 183 6.72 -14.22 -7.00
CA SER A 183 7.04 -15.52 -7.63
C SER A 183 7.93 -15.40 -8.87
N ARG A 184 7.98 -14.23 -9.52
CA ARG A 184 8.83 -13.99 -10.71
C ARG A 184 10.20 -13.39 -10.36
N HIS A 185 10.36 -12.84 -9.16
CA HIS A 185 11.58 -12.18 -8.68
C HIS A 185 12.42 -13.13 -7.82
N SER A 186 12.74 -14.31 -8.36
CA SER A 186 13.43 -15.38 -7.62
C SER A 186 14.89 -15.05 -7.29
N GLU A 187 15.44 -13.98 -7.85
CA GLU A 187 16.74 -13.43 -7.50
C GLU A 187 16.75 -12.77 -6.13
N GLN A 188 15.62 -12.18 -5.68
CA GLN A 188 15.48 -11.55 -4.36
C GLN A 188 14.59 -12.34 -3.40
N VAL A 189 13.55 -12.99 -3.92
CA VAL A 189 12.53 -13.69 -3.15
C VAL A 189 12.84 -15.18 -3.13
N GLU A 190 12.93 -15.75 -1.93
CA GLU A 190 13.09 -17.19 -1.72
C GLU A 190 11.73 -17.89 -1.74
N ARG A 191 10.72 -17.31 -1.06
CA ARG A 191 9.39 -17.90 -0.94
C ARG A 191 8.34 -16.81 -0.79
N VAL A 192 7.17 -17.04 -1.37
CA VAL A 192 5.97 -16.22 -1.15
C VAL A 192 4.78 -17.12 -0.81
N ALA A 193 3.94 -16.69 0.12
CA ALA A 193 2.75 -17.42 0.53
C ALA A 193 1.59 -16.46 0.82
N LEU A 194 0.45 -16.71 0.17
CA LEU A 194 -0.82 -16.10 0.51
C LEU A 194 -1.56 -17.00 1.51
N ILE A 195 -1.65 -16.57 2.76
CA ILE A 195 -2.27 -17.31 3.85
C ILE A 195 -3.68 -16.75 4.06
N ARG A 196 -4.70 -17.54 3.72
CA ARG A 196 -6.10 -17.16 3.95
C ARG A 196 -6.40 -17.17 5.44
N ASN A 197 -7.08 -16.12 5.92
CA ASN A 197 -7.40 -15.92 7.34
C ASN A 197 -6.18 -15.97 8.29
N GLY A 198 -4.98 -15.66 7.80
CA GLY A 198 -3.72 -15.77 8.55
C GLY A 198 -3.46 -14.66 9.57
N TYR A 199 -4.11 -13.50 9.45
CA TYR A 199 -3.95 -12.38 10.37
C TYR A 199 -5.29 -11.97 10.97
N GLN A 200 -5.59 -12.42 12.18
CA GLN A 200 -6.85 -12.09 12.88
C GLN A 200 -8.11 -12.31 12.02
N GLY A 201 -8.12 -13.40 11.23
CA GLY A 201 -9.24 -13.71 10.32
C GLY A 201 -9.19 -13.01 8.96
N TYR A 202 -8.16 -12.21 8.67
CA TYR A 202 -7.92 -11.62 7.36
C TYR A 202 -6.83 -12.35 6.58
N ASP A 203 -6.86 -12.25 5.26
CA ASP A 203 -5.78 -12.76 4.40
C ASP A 203 -4.45 -12.09 4.78
N LEU A 204 -3.34 -12.82 4.70
CA LEU A 204 -1.98 -12.37 5.03
C LEU A 204 -1.06 -12.78 3.88
N LEU A 205 -0.21 -11.86 3.42
CA LEU A 205 0.82 -12.19 2.43
C LEU A 205 2.19 -12.18 3.11
N GLY A 206 2.87 -13.32 3.10
CA GLY A 206 4.24 -13.46 3.58
C GLY A 206 5.21 -13.60 2.42
N ILE A 207 6.29 -12.81 2.43
CA ILE A 207 7.39 -12.89 1.47
C ILE A 207 8.69 -13.10 2.23
N VAL A 208 9.36 -14.23 1.99
CA VAL A 208 10.69 -14.53 2.53
C VAL A 208 11.71 -14.12 1.47
N LEU A 209 12.62 -13.22 1.84
CA LEU A 209 13.73 -12.75 1.03
C LEU A 209 14.95 -13.65 1.23
N LYS A 210 15.83 -13.72 0.23
CA LYS A 210 17.07 -14.53 0.30
C LYS A 210 18.05 -14.15 1.41
N ASN A 211 17.88 -12.97 2.02
CA ASN A 211 18.66 -12.54 3.17
C ASN A 211 18.03 -12.98 4.52
N ASN A 212 17.11 -13.95 4.49
CA ASN A 212 16.33 -14.46 5.63
C ASN A 212 15.40 -13.43 6.29
N GLN A 213 15.15 -12.28 5.65
CA GLN A 213 14.12 -11.35 6.13
C GLN A 213 12.75 -11.76 5.61
N THR A 214 11.74 -11.65 6.47
CA THR A 214 10.35 -11.86 6.08
C THR A 214 9.63 -10.52 6.05
N LEU A 215 8.90 -10.27 4.95
CA LEU A 215 7.97 -9.16 4.79
C LEU A 215 6.55 -9.68 4.98
N TRP A 216 5.80 -9.03 5.84
CA TRP A 216 4.40 -9.34 6.08
C TRP A 216 3.54 -8.18 5.60
N LEU A 217 2.55 -8.50 4.77
CA LEU A 217 1.48 -7.60 4.38
C LEU A 217 0.18 -8.09 4.97
N HIS A 218 -0.44 -7.25 5.79
CA HIS A 218 -1.74 -7.49 6.40
C HIS A 218 -2.56 -6.18 6.44
N PRO A 219 -3.87 -6.20 6.71
CA PRO A 219 -4.74 -5.06 6.47
C PRO A 219 -4.52 -3.88 7.43
N ASP A 220 -3.79 -4.08 8.54
CA ASP A 220 -3.35 -3.01 9.43
C ASP A 220 -2.14 -2.21 8.88
N ASN A 221 -1.38 -2.77 7.94
CA ASN A 221 -0.23 -2.07 7.34
C ASN A 221 -0.60 -1.21 6.13
N ILE A 222 -1.86 -1.26 5.71
CA ILE A 222 -2.32 -0.65 4.45
C ILE A 222 -3.41 0.35 4.76
N VAL A 223 -3.19 1.60 4.35
CA VAL A 223 -4.17 2.68 4.45
C VAL A 223 -4.76 2.93 3.08
N ILE A 224 -6.08 3.18 3.03
CA ILE A 224 -6.71 3.74 1.85
C ILE A 224 -6.72 5.26 2.00
N ASP A 225 -5.96 5.95 1.16
CA ASP A 225 -5.89 7.41 1.19
C ASP A 225 -7.26 8.00 0.82
N ALA A 226 -7.80 8.87 1.66
CA ALA A 226 -9.13 9.44 1.50
C ALA A 226 -9.24 10.42 0.33
N PHE A 227 -8.11 10.99 -0.12
CA PHE A 227 -8.09 11.94 -1.22
C PHE A 227 -7.89 11.26 -2.57
N THR A 228 -6.99 10.28 -2.64
CA THR A 228 -6.67 9.60 -3.91
C THR A 228 -7.42 8.29 -4.10
N GLY A 229 -7.89 7.66 -3.02
CA GLY A 229 -8.42 6.30 -3.02
C GLY A 229 -7.36 5.22 -3.18
N GLU A 230 -6.07 5.60 -3.20
CA GLU A 230 -4.97 4.67 -3.38
C GLU A 230 -4.73 3.85 -2.12
N PHE A 231 -4.32 2.60 -2.32
CA PHE A 231 -3.82 1.75 -1.25
C PHE A 231 -2.36 2.09 -1.02
N VAL A 232 -2.02 2.40 0.24
CA VAL A 232 -0.70 2.87 0.65
C VAL A 232 -0.18 1.97 1.76
N LEU A 233 0.97 1.34 1.52
CA LEU A 233 1.73 0.60 2.52
C LEU A 233 2.43 1.60 3.46
N ILE A 234 2.06 1.58 4.73
CA ILE A 234 2.58 2.53 5.74
C ILE A 234 3.53 1.88 6.75
N ASP A 235 3.47 0.57 6.94
CA ASP A 235 4.25 -0.15 7.96
C ASP A 235 4.55 -1.60 7.51
N PRO A 236 5.59 -1.85 6.70
CA PRO A 236 5.91 -3.20 6.25
C PRO A 236 6.49 -4.01 7.41
N ALA A 237 5.68 -4.96 7.89
CA ALA A 237 5.96 -5.83 9.01
C ALA A 237 7.00 -6.92 8.72
#